data_AF-A0A3M7PWC4-F1
#
_entry.id   AF-A0A3M7PWC4-F1
#
_cell.length_a   1.000
_cell.length_b   1.000
_cell.length_c   1.000
_cell.angle_alpha   90.00
_cell.angle_beta   90.00
_cell.angle_gamma   90.00
#
_symmetry.space_group_name_H-M   'P 1'
#
loop_
_entity.id
_entity.type
_entity.pdbx_description
1 polymer ?
#
loop_
_entity_poly.entity_id
_entity_poly.type
_entity_poly.pdbx_seq_one_letter_code
_entity_poly.pdbx_strand_id
1 'polypeptide(L)'
;MNNFEEYKKDPKHYIEESHDECINDTDIRREEIQLMFKEVIDNYYEELLKEINLEKESKLNKVDEKISSVDSKKAEIESIKIDENLDVYSKINAFKNNQNSIDDGINLVSNIQEYLTQSKFKLTDSNNEIDVEDLFGELYLRENTSFIYNEDEIGDDNRSEATVQLVIKDFSKFTKKKNSKRCRVKNFEWSMLIKISNDCEEEEEKEKGKRIGFYLQCNSMDGLSRFSTNVNAQFTLLDSKNQNNDLTKCGNFYFDKEKYQGFDSFFEFENLEDLSSYFNREDDSITIKLTIK
;
A
#
# COMPACT_ATOMS: atom_id res chain seq x y z
N MET A 1 -3.67 -1.37 45.85
CA MET A 1 -2.98 -2.37 46.72
C MET A 1 -3.74 -3.70 46.84
N ASN A 2 -5.06 -3.78 46.55
CA ASN A 2 -5.84 -5.04 46.70
C ASN A 2 -5.65 -6.10 45.59
N ASN A 3 -5.36 -5.73 44.33
CA ASN A 3 -5.24 -6.73 43.24
C ASN A 3 -3.97 -7.59 43.33
N PHE A 4 -2.90 -7.09 43.96
CA PHE A 4 -1.64 -7.84 44.03
C PHE A 4 -1.73 -9.09 44.91
N GLU A 5 -2.55 -9.05 45.96
CA GLU A 5 -2.82 -10.22 46.81
C GLU A 5 -3.71 -11.26 46.11
N GLU A 6 -4.43 -10.88 45.05
CA GLU A 6 -5.15 -11.84 44.19
C GLU A 6 -4.22 -12.48 43.17
N TYR A 7 -3.34 -11.70 42.51
CA TYR A 7 -2.32 -12.23 41.61
C TYR A 7 -1.38 -13.23 42.28
N LYS A 8 -1.10 -13.08 43.58
CA LYS A 8 -0.30 -14.06 44.35
C LYS A 8 -0.97 -15.41 44.53
N LYS A 9 -2.30 -15.48 44.50
CA LYS A 9 -3.05 -16.73 44.76
C LYS A 9 -2.96 -17.68 43.57
N ASP A 10 -2.95 -17.13 42.36
CA ASP A 10 -2.83 -17.92 41.13
C ASP A 10 -2.14 -17.14 40.00
N PRO A 11 -0.81 -16.91 40.11
CA PRO A 11 -0.08 -16.15 39.10
C PRO A 11 -0.08 -16.84 37.73
N LYS A 12 -0.28 -18.17 37.70
CA LYS A 12 -0.30 -18.93 36.46
C LYS A 12 -1.54 -18.58 35.64
N HIS A 13 -2.71 -18.54 36.27
CA HIS A 13 -3.95 -18.17 35.61
C HIS A 13 -3.88 -16.82 34.90
N TYR A 14 -3.34 -15.79 35.57
CA TYR A 14 -3.26 -14.44 34.98
C TYR A 14 -2.22 -14.33 33.85
N ILE A 15 -1.16 -15.14 33.89
CA ILE A 15 -0.21 -15.23 32.78
C ILE A 15 -0.89 -15.90 31.58
N GLU A 16 -1.58 -17.01 31.81
CA GLU A 16 -2.34 -17.71 30.76
C GLU A 16 -3.41 -16.80 30.15
N GLU A 17 -4.21 -16.12 30.97
CA GLU A 17 -5.22 -15.15 30.52
C GLU A 17 -4.61 -14.04 29.65
N SER A 18 -3.50 -13.44 30.06
CA SER A 18 -2.83 -12.40 29.26
C SER A 18 -2.26 -12.93 27.94
N HIS A 19 -1.83 -14.19 27.89
CA HIS A 19 -1.37 -14.83 26.65
C HIS A 19 -2.54 -15.16 25.73
N ASP A 20 -3.64 -15.67 26.29
CA ASP A 20 -4.86 -15.98 25.57
C ASP A 20 -5.50 -14.73 24.96
N GLU A 21 -5.47 -13.59 25.66
CA GLU A 21 -5.87 -12.28 25.11
C GLU A 21 -5.07 -11.93 23.84
N CYS A 22 -3.74 -12.07 23.89
CA CYS A 22 -2.89 -11.78 22.74
C CYS A 22 -3.15 -12.72 21.54
N ILE A 23 -3.46 -13.99 21.82
CA ILE A 23 -3.85 -14.95 20.78
C ILE A 23 -5.19 -14.53 20.16
N ASN A 24 -6.17 -14.22 21.00
CA ASN A 24 -7.49 -13.80 20.55
C ASN A 24 -7.45 -12.51 19.71
N ASP A 25 -6.65 -11.52 20.10
CA ASP A 25 -6.43 -10.31 19.29
C ASP A 25 -5.83 -10.63 17.92
N THR A 26 -4.90 -11.59 17.86
CA THR A 26 -4.29 -12.05 16.61
C THR A 26 -5.33 -12.76 15.72
N ASP A 27 -6.20 -13.57 16.31
CA ASP A 27 -7.28 -14.25 15.60
C ASP A 27 -8.33 -13.28 15.05
N ILE A 28 -8.73 -12.28 15.84
CA ILE A 28 -9.62 -11.20 15.39
C ILE A 28 -8.99 -10.49 14.18
N ARG A 29 -7.71 -10.12 14.28
CA ARG A 29 -7.00 -9.43 13.20
C ARG A 29 -6.96 -10.24 11.90
N ARG A 30 -6.78 -11.56 12.00
CA ARG A 30 -6.83 -12.46 10.85
C ARG A 30 -8.19 -12.42 10.14
N GLU A 31 -9.29 -12.42 10.89
CA GLU A 31 -10.64 -12.39 10.32
C GLU A 31 -10.97 -11.00 9.72
N GLU A 32 -10.53 -9.91 10.36
CA GLU A 32 -10.64 -8.56 9.80
C GLU A 32 -9.96 -8.44 8.43
N ILE A 33 -8.72 -8.92 8.32
CA ILE A 33 -7.95 -8.87 7.07
C ILE A 33 -8.66 -9.68 5.97
N GLN A 34 -9.22 -10.85 6.30
CA GLN A 34 -9.98 -11.65 5.33
C GLN A 34 -11.22 -10.92 4.81
N LEU A 35 -11.98 -10.28 5.70
CA LEU A 35 -13.15 -9.49 5.31
C LEU A 35 -12.77 -8.31 4.42
N MET A 36 -11.70 -7.59 4.77
CA MET A 36 -11.18 -6.48 3.97
C MET A 36 -10.80 -6.94 2.55
N PHE A 37 -10.04 -8.03 2.42
CA PHE A 37 -9.65 -8.53 1.10
C PHE A 37 -10.84 -8.95 0.27
N LYS A 38 -11.82 -9.62 0.89
CA LYS A 38 -13.03 -10.04 0.20
C LYS A 38 -13.77 -8.84 -0.40
N GLU A 39 -13.98 -7.79 0.40
CA GLU A 39 -14.65 -6.58 -0.07
C GLU A 39 -13.90 -5.90 -1.22
N VAL A 40 -12.57 -5.78 -1.11
CA VAL A 40 -11.73 -5.19 -2.17
C VAL A 40 -11.81 -6.01 -3.46
N ILE A 41 -11.73 -7.34 -3.36
CA ILE A 41 -11.82 -8.25 -4.51
C ILE A 41 -13.20 -8.14 -5.17
N ASP A 42 -14.27 -8.19 -4.39
CA ASP A 42 -15.64 -8.15 -4.89
C ASP A 42 -15.93 -6.80 -5.59
N ASN A 43 -15.52 -5.68 -4.99
CA ASN A 43 -15.66 -4.36 -5.59
C ASN A 43 -14.92 -4.24 -6.93
N TYR A 44 -13.65 -4.68 -6.97
CA TYR A 44 -12.86 -4.65 -8.19
C TYR A 44 -13.45 -5.55 -9.29
N TYR A 45 -13.94 -6.74 -8.91
CA TYR A 45 -14.63 -7.65 -9.83
C TYR A 45 -15.89 -7.01 -10.43
N GLU A 46 -16.72 -6.35 -9.61
CA GLU A 46 -17.92 -5.66 -10.07
C GLU A 46 -17.62 -4.52 -11.04
N GLU A 47 -16.56 -3.74 -10.78
CA GLU A 47 -16.11 -2.67 -11.68
C GLU A 47 -15.69 -3.23 -13.05
N LEU A 48 -14.90 -4.31 -13.08
CA LEU A 48 -14.51 -4.97 -14.32
C LEU A 48 -15.72 -5.49 -15.10
N LEU A 49 -16.69 -6.10 -14.43
CA LEU A 49 -17.93 -6.55 -15.07
C LEU A 49 -18.72 -5.39 -15.68
N LYS A 50 -18.75 -4.24 -14.99
CA LYS A 50 -19.43 -3.05 -15.49
C LYS A 50 -18.78 -2.54 -16.78
N GLU A 51 -17.45 -2.48 -16.84
CA GLU A 51 -16.73 -2.09 -18.06
C GLU A 51 -16.98 -3.05 -19.22
N ILE A 52 -16.94 -4.37 -18.96
CA ILE A 52 -17.24 -5.39 -19.98
C ILE A 52 -18.66 -5.23 -20.52
N ASN A 53 -19.64 -4.98 -19.64
CA ASN A 53 -21.03 -4.79 -20.05
C ASN A 53 -21.23 -3.50 -20.85
N LEU A 54 -20.59 -2.40 -20.45
CA LEU A 54 -20.65 -1.14 -21.21
C LEU A 54 -20.07 -1.29 -22.62
N GLU A 55 -18.94 -1.99 -22.77
CA GLU A 55 -18.38 -2.27 -24.10
C GLU A 55 -19.30 -3.19 -24.91
N LYS A 56 -19.89 -4.21 -24.28
CA LYS A 56 -20.86 -5.10 -24.93
C LYS A 56 -22.04 -4.31 -25.50
N GLU A 57 -22.63 -3.40 -24.72
CA GLU A 57 -23.73 -2.54 -25.17
C GLU A 57 -23.30 -1.61 -26.31
N SER A 58 -22.14 -0.97 -26.19
CA SER A 58 -21.58 -0.14 -27.27
C SER A 58 -21.37 -0.94 -28.56
N LYS A 59 -20.90 -2.19 -28.42
CA LYS A 59 -20.66 -3.11 -29.53
C LYS A 59 -21.96 -3.52 -30.21
N LEU A 60 -23.01 -3.84 -29.43
CA LEU A 60 -24.35 -4.16 -29.94
C LEU A 60 -24.92 -3.02 -30.79
N ASN A 61 -24.90 -1.78 -30.28
CA ASN A 61 -25.41 -0.63 -31.02
C ASN A 61 -24.71 -0.45 -32.39
N LYS A 62 -23.38 -0.62 -32.43
CA LYS A 62 -22.60 -0.55 -33.68
C LYS A 62 -22.90 -1.70 -34.63
N VAL A 63 -23.25 -2.89 -34.12
CA VAL A 63 -23.66 -4.02 -34.95
C VAL A 63 -25.01 -3.72 -35.59
N ASP A 64 -25.96 -3.15 -34.86
CA ASP A 64 -27.29 -2.82 -35.39
C ASP A 64 -27.21 -1.79 -36.53
N GLU A 65 -26.34 -0.78 -36.40
CA GLU A 65 -26.05 0.18 -37.49
C GLU A 65 -25.46 -0.50 -38.73
N LYS A 66 -24.53 -1.44 -38.53
CA LYS A 66 -23.91 -2.21 -39.61
C LYS A 66 -24.90 -3.16 -40.28
N ILE A 67 -25.79 -3.82 -39.53
CA ILE A 67 -26.86 -4.67 -40.07
C ILE A 67 -27.80 -3.84 -40.94
N SER A 68 -28.21 -2.65 -40.47
CA SER A 68 -29.06 -1.73 -41.25
C SER A 68 -28.42 -1.34 -42.59
N SER A 69 -27.10 -1.20 -42.61
CA SER A 69 -26.32 -0.93 -43.83
C SER A 69 -26.32 -2.13 -44.78
N VAL A 70 -26.21 -3.35 -44.24
CA VAL A 70 -26.30 -4.60 -45.03
C VAL A 70 -27.69 -4.77 -45.62
N ASP A 71 -28.75 -4.54 -44.85
CA ASP A 71 -30.13 -4.64 -45.33
C ASP A 71 -30.40 -3.65 -46.48
N SER A 72 -29.88 -2.43 -46.35
CA SER A 72 -29.94 -1.41 -47.41
C SER A 72 -29.23 -1.88 -48.68
N LYS A 73 -28.02 -2.44 -48.55
CA LYS A 73 -27.24 -2.96 -49.69
C LYS A 73 -27.90 -4.19 -50.32
N LYS A 74 -28.49 -5.05 -49.51
CA LYS A 74 -29.26 -6.22 -49.97
C LYS A 74 -30.46 -5.77 -50.83
N ALA A 75 -31.22 -4.79 -50.37
CA ALA A 75 -32.35 -4.25 -51.13
C ALA A 75 -31.90 -3.64 -52.48
N GLU A 76 -30.75 -2.94 -52.50
CA GLU A 76 -30.14 -2.44 -53.73
C GLU A 76 -29.84 -3.59 -54.70
N ILE A 77 -29.20 -4.66 -54.21
CA ILE A 77 -28.85 -5.84 -55.02
C ILE A 77 -30.10 -6.57 -55.54
N GLU A 78 -31.14 -6.75 -54.71
CA GLU A 78 -32.40 -7.36 -55.12
C GLU A 78 -33.16 -6.53 -56.18
N SER A 79 -32.93 -5.21 -56.21
CA SER A 79 -33.55 -4.31 -57.19
C SER A 79 -32.86 -4.32 -58.56
N ILE A 80 -31.69 -4.96 -58.69
CA ILE A 80 -30.92 -5.01 -59.93
C ILE A 80 -31.74 -5.70 -61.03
N LYS A 81 -31.96 -4.97 -62.12
CA LYS A 81 -32.55 -5.49 -63.36
C LYS A 81 -31.70 -5.05 -64.54
N ILE A 82 -31.52 -5.94 -65.50
CA ILE A 82 -30.82 -5.63 -66.74
C ILE A 82 -31.87 -5.50 -67.83
N ASP A 83 -31.93 -4.34 -68.48
CA ASP A 83 -32.81 -4.13 -69.61
C ASP A 83 -32.35 -4.99 -70.79
N GLU A 84 -33.25 -5.86 -71.24
CA GLU A 84 -33.02 -6.78 -72.35
C GLU A 84 -32.78 -6.04 -73.67
N ASN A 85 -33.20 -4.79 -73.78
CA ASN A 85 -33.04 -3.95 -74.97
C ASN A 85 -31.67 -3.27 -75.07
N LEU A 86 -30.82 -3.37 -74.04
CA LEU A 86 -29.46 -2.81 -74.07
C LEU A 86 -28.56 -3.55 -75.08
N ASP A 87 -27.63 -2.81 -75.67
CA ASP A 87 -26.56 -3.39 -76.48
C ASP A 87 -25.62 -4.26 -75.63
N VAL A 88 -24.87 -5.14 -76.30
CA VAL A 88 -24.02 -6.13 -75.63
C VAL A 88 -22.96 -5.47 -74.73
N TYR A 89 -22.38 -4.34 -75.15
CA TYR A 89 -21.36 -3.66 -74.36
C TYR A 89 -21.96 -3.03 -73.10
N SER A 90 -23.12 -2.37 -73.24
CA SER A 90 -23.85 -1.82 -72.10
C SER A 90 -24.27 -2.89 -71.09
N LYS A 91 -24.70 -4.07 -71.57
CA LYS A 91 -25.01 -5.23 -70.70
C LYS A 91 -23.78 -5.69 -69.93
N ILE A 92 -22.63 -5.84 -70.59
CA ILE A 92 -21.37 -6.25 -69.94
C ILE A 92 -20.96 -5.25 -68.84
N ASN A 93 -21.08 -3.95 -69.09
CA ASN A 93 -20.79 -2.94 -68.08
C ASN A 93 -21.78 -2.99 -66.91
N ALA A 94 -23.07 -3.19 -67.17
CA ALA A 94 -24.06 -3.39 -66.11
C ALA A 94 -23.72 -4.61 -65.25
N PHE A 95 -23.35 -5.74 -65.85
CA PHE A 95 -22.92 -6.94 -65.11
C PHE A 95 -21.70 -6.67 -64.23
N LYS A 96 -20.68 -5.94 -64.73
CA LYS A 96 -19.50 -5.59 -63.92
C LYS A 96 -19.85 -4.71 -62.72
N ASN A 97 -20.71 -3.70 -62.91
CA ASN A 97 -21.13 -2.83 -61.82
C ASN A 97 -21.95 -3.59 -60.76
N ASN A 98 -22.80 -4.51 -61.20
CA ASN A 98 -23.56 -5.40 -60.31
C ASN A 98 -22.63 -6.32 -59.52
N GLN A 99 -21.61 -6.88 -60.18
CA GLN A 99 -20.60 -7.71 -59.52
C GLN A 99 -19.87 -6.94 -58.42
N ASN A 100 -19.40 -5.72 -58.69
CA ASN A 100 -18.77 -4.88 -57.68
C ASN A 100 -19.71 -4.62 -56.49
N SER A 101 -21.00 -4.40 -56.74
CA SER A 101 -22.00 -4.17 -55.68
C SER A 101 -22.22 -5.40 -54.80
N ILE A 102 -22.16 -6.60 -55.39
CA ILE A 102 -22.24 -7.87 -54.65
C ILE A 102 -20.98 -8.08 -53.82
N ASP A 103 -19.81 -7.84 -54.40
CA ASP A 103 -18.51 -7.96 -53.71
C ASP A 103 -18.45 -7.00 -52.50
N ASP A 104 -18.91 -5.76 -52.66
CA ASP A 104 -19.05 -4.79 -51.56
C ASP A 104 -19.97 -5.32 -50.44
N GLY A 105 -21.09 -5.94 -50.81
CA GLY A 105 -22.01 -6.58 -49.87
C GLY A 105 -21.37 -7.73 -49.09
N ILE A 106 -20.62 -8.60 -49.77
CA ILE A 106 -19.87 -9.71 -49.15
C ILE A 106 -18.81 -9.19 -48.18
N ASN A 107 -18.10 -8.11 -48.56
CA ASN A 107 -17.11 -7.47 -47.70
C ASN A 107 -17.74 -6.87 -46.44
N LEU A 108 -18.91 -6.22 -46.57
CA LEU A 108 -19.65 -5.71 -45.41
C LEU A 108 -20.03 -6.81 -44.43
N VAL A 109 -20.54 -7.95 -44.92
CA VAL A 109 -20.91 -9.09 -44.07
C VAL A 109 -19.69 -9.69 -43.38
N SER A 110 -18.58 -9.89 -44.11
CA SER A 110 -17.33 -10.41 -43.56
C SER A 110 -16.79 -9.52 -42.44
N ASN A 111 -16.80 -8.21 -42.65
CA ASN A 111 -16.37 -7.22 -41.65
C ASN A 111 -17.25 -7.25 -40.38
N ILE A 112 -18.56 -7.49 -40.50
CA ILE A 112 -19.44 -7.65 -39.32
C ILE A 112 -19.10 -8.93 -38.56
N GLN A 113 -18.84 -10.02 -39.26
CA GLN A 113 -18.51 -11.31 -38.64
C GLN A 113 -17.20 -11.23 -37.85
N GLU A 114 -16.16 -10.58 -38.40
CA GLU A 114 -14.92 -10.30 -37.67
C GLU A 114 -15.19 -9.42 -36.45
N TYR A 115 -15.98 -8.35 -36.63
CA TYR A 115 -16.32 -7.46 -35.54
C TYR A 115 -17.03 -8.20 -34.39
N LEU A 116 -17.98 -9.09 -34.69
CA LEU A 116 -18.70 -9.88 -33.69
C LEU A 116 -17.79 -10.81 -32.89
N THR A 117 -16.82 -11.45 -33.54
CA THR A 117 -15.97 -12.50 -32.94
C THR A 117 -14.79 -11.97 -32.13
N GLN A 118 -14.37 -10.72 -32.34
CA GLN A 118 -13.23 -10.15 -31.60
C GLN A 118 -13.66 -9.61 -30.23
N SER A 119 -13.08 -10.15 -29.15
CA SER A 119 -13.12 -9.49 -27.83
C SER A 119 -12.08 -8.37 -27.78
N LYS A 120 -12.49 -7.21 -27.25
CA LYS A 120 -11.59 -6.08 -27.01
C LYS A 120 -10.77 -6.25 -25.73
N PHE A 121 -11.28 -7.02 -24.77
CA PHE A 121 -10.65 -7.23 -23.48
C PHE A 121 -9.90 -8.56 -23.42
N LYS A 122 -8.76 -8.54 -22.73
CA LYS A 122 -7.99 -9.68 -22.28
C LYS A 122 -7.50 -9.37 -20.86
N LEU A 123 -7.53 -10.38 -19.99
CA LEU A 123 -6.89 -10.27 -18.68
C LEU A 123 -5.40 -10.53 -18.83
N THR A 124 -4.61 -9.76 -18.10
CA THR A 124 -3.17 -9.95 -17.95
C THR A 124 -2.86 -10.49 -16.57
N ASP A 125 -1.75 -11.19 -16.43
CA ASP A 125 -1.27 -11.60 -15.12
C ASP A 125 -0.86 -10.38 -14.29
N SER A 126 -1.13 -10.44 -12.99
CA SER A 126 -0.68 -9.43 -12.04
C SER A 126 0.75 -9.72 -11.59
N ASN A 127 1.58 -8.69 -11.48
CA ASN A 127 2.94 -8.75 -10.92
C ASN A 127 3.03 -8.16 -9.50
N ASN A 128 1.90 -7.83 -8.88
CA ASN A 128 1.90 -7.18 -7.57
C ASN A 128 1.89 -8.23 -6.45
N GLU A 129 2.93 -8.22 -5.63
CA GLU A 129 3.03 -9.04 -4.42
C GLU A 129 2.33 -8.32 -3.25
N ILE A 130 1.54 -9.07 -2.48
CA ILE A 130 0.86 -8.55 -1.28
C ILE A 130 1.73 -8.90 -0.08
N ASP A 131 2.19 -7.88 0.63
CA ASP A 131 2.92 -8.05 1.88
C ASP A 131 1.93 -8.34 3.03
N VAL A 132 1.78 -9.62 3.35
CA VAL A 132 0.88 -10.06 4.42
C VAL A 132 1.45 -9.72 5.81
N GLU A 133 2.77 -9.65 5.95
CA GLU A 133 3.41 -9.37 7.24
C GLU A 133 3.09 -7.93 7.69
N ASP A 134 3.12 -6.97 6.77
CA ASP A 134 2.79 -5.57 7.06
C ASP A 134 1.33 -5.40 7.51
N LEU A 135 0.41 -6.23 7.02
CA LEU A 135 -1.02 -6.16 7.37
C LEU A 135 -1.33 -6.65 8.79
N PHE A 136 -0.60 -7.66 9.24
CA PHE A 136 -0.69 -8.20 10.60
C PHE A 136 0.07 -7.34 11.61
N GLY A 137 1.16 -6.69 11.18
CA GLY A 137 2.08 -5.96 12.05
C GLY A 137 3.08 -6.87 12.77
N GLU A 138 3.89 -6.29 13.65
CA GLU A 138 4.97 -6.99 14.35
C GLU A 138 4.65 -7.18 15.84
N LEU A 139 4.88 -8.40 16.36
CA LEU A 139 4.90 -8.64 17.80
C LEU A 139 6.12 -7.95 18.42
N TYR A 140 5.91 -7.25 19.53
CA TYR A 140 6.98 -6.60 20.28
C TYR A 140 6.91 -6.95 21.77
N LEU A 141 8.08 -7.08 22.39
CA LEU A 141 8.17 -7.20 23.84
C LEU A 141 7.89 -5.84 24.47
N ARG A 142 6.88 -5.76 25.35
CA ARG A 142 6.51 -4.52 26.04
C ARG A 142 7.67 -3.89 26.83
N GLU A 143 8.61 -4.70 27.33
CA GLU A 143 9.82 -4.22 28.02
C GLU A 143 10.75 -3.37 27.14
N ASN A 144 10.59 -3.46 25.81
CA ASN A 144 11.47 -2.78 24.86
C ASN A 144 10.91 -1.41 24.42
N THR A 145 9.73 -1.00 24.87
CA THR A 145 9.10 0.25 24.41
C THR A 145 8.31 0.87 25.55
N SER A 146 8.72 2.06 25.99
CA SER A 146 8.04 2.79 27.07
C SER A 146 7.53 4.13 26.57
N PHE A 147 6.30 4.44 26.93
CA PHE A 147 5.74 5.76 26.73
C PHE A 147 6.01 6.57 27.99
N ILE A 148 6.69 7.69 27.82
CA ILE A 148 6.86 8.67 28.90
C ILE A 148 5.77 9.70 28.66
N TYR A 149 4.60 9.44 29.24
CA TYR A 149 3.51 10.41 29.26
C TYR A 149 3.79 11.43 30.37
N ASN A 150 3.51 12.71 30.10
CA ASN A 150 3.33 13.68 31.18
C ASN A 150 2.00 13.33 31.87
N GLU A 151 2.01 13.12 33.18
CA GLU A 151 0.86 12.65 33.98
C GLU A 151 -0.37 13.58 33.91
N ASP A 152 -0.22 14.81 33.41
CA ASP A 152 -1.25 15.86 33.43
C ASP A 152 -2.26 15.83 32.26
N GLU A 153 -2.08 14.97 31.24
CA GLU A 153 -2.98 14.91 30.08
C GLU A 153 -3.90 13.67 30.13
N ILE A 154 -4.88 13.72 31.02
CA ILE A 154 -5.98 12.74 31.06
C ILE A 154 -6.93 13.04 29.88
N GLY A 155 -6.72 12.34 28.77
CA GLY A 155 -7.59 12.34 27.58
C GLY A 155 -6.79 12.25 26.28
N ASP A 156 -6.64 11.05 25.72
CA ASP A 156 -5.79 10.74 24.55
C ASP A 156 -6.16 11.48 23.25
N ASP A 157 -7.35 12.11 23.19
CA ASP A 157 -7.89 12.70 21.95
C ASP A 157 -7.42 14.13 21.66
N ASN A 158 -6.72 14.83 22.56
CA ASN A 158 -6.35 16.23 22.34
C ASN A 158 -4.90 16.63 22.72
N ARG A 159 -4.00 15.65 22.92
CA ARG A 159 -2.63 15.97 23.30
C ARG A 159 -1.90 16.75 22.22
N SER A 160 -1.21 17.81 22.67
CA SER A 160 -0.50 18.74 21.79
C SER A 160 0.94 18.33 21.50
N GLU A 161 1.53 17.53 22.39
CA GLU A 161 2.87 16.96 22.28
C GLU A 161 2.91 15.53 22.85
N ALA A 162 3.92 14.75 22.49
CA ALA A 162 4.17 13.44 23.09
C ALA A 162 5.65 13.10 23.10
N THR A 163 6.11 12.39 24.12
CA THR A 163 7.46 11.79 24.14
C THR A 163 7.36 10.27 24.17
N VAL A 164 8.03 9.63 23.23
CA VAL A 164 8.09 8.17 23.09
C VAL A 164 9.54 7.72 23.25
N GLN A 165 9.77 6.67 24.03
CA GLN A 165 11.09 6.07 24.21
C GLN A 165 11.08 4.61 23.74
N LEU A 166 12.13 4.22 23.00
CA LEU A 166 12.32 2.85 22.52
C LEU A 166 13.69 2.35 22.98
N VAL A 167 13.71 1.18 23.61
CA VAL A 167 14.93 0.46 23.96
C VAL A 167 15.10 -0.67 22.94
N ILE A 168 16.19 -0.64 22.18
CA ILE A 168 16.52 -1.69 21.23
C ILE A 168 17.51 -2.63 21.92
N LYS A 169 17.00 -3.73 22.49
CA LYS A 169 17.81 -4.85 22.99
C LYS A 169 18.41 -5.68 21.85
N ASP A 170 19.44 -6.47 22.17
CA ASP A 170 20.24 -7.26 21.22
C ASP A 170 20.75 -6.41 20.03
N PHE A 171 21.15 -5.15 20.30
CA PHE A 171 21.50 -4.20 19.24
C PHE A 171 22.71 -4.68 18.42
N SER A 172 23.63 -5.44 19.01
CA SER A 172 24.74 -6.06 18.29
C SER A 172 24.32 -6.96 17.11
N LYS A 173 23.12 -7.55 17.19
CA LYS A 173 22.52 -8.41 16.15
C LYS A 173 21.49 -7.68 15.30
N PHE A 174 21.22 -6.42 15.59
CA PHE A 174 20.19 -5.65 14.89
C PHE A 174 20.68 -5.30 13.48
N THR A 175 20.03 -5.85 12.46
CA THR A 175 20.39 -5.65 11.04
C THR A 175 19.24 -5.10 10.20
N LYS A 176 18.09 -4.82 10.83
CA LYS A 176 16.82 -4.52 10.16
C LYS A 176 16.29 -3.12 10.53
N LYS A 177 15.04 -2.89 10.13
CA LYS A 177 14.18 -1.79 10.60
C LYS A 177 13.45 -2.18 11.89
N LYS A 178 13.09 -1.20 12.74
CA LYS A 178 12.24 -1.41 13.91
C LYS A 178 11.37 -0.19 14.17
N ASN A 179 10.09 -0.41 14.45
CA ASN A 179 9.14 0.64 14.82
C ASN A 179 8.91 0.67 16.33
N SER A 180 8.58 1.85 16.87
CA SER A 180 7.93 1.94 18.19
C SER A 180 6.44 1.64 18.09
N LYS A 181 5.81 1.39 19.25
CA LYS A 181 4.36 1.50 19.36
C LYS A 181 3.92 2.93 18.98
N ARG A 182 2.72 3.03 18.40
CA ARG A 182 2.12 4.29 17.96
C ARG A 182 1.64 5.13 19.16
N CYS A 183 1.74 6.45 19.03
CA CYS A 183 1.08 7.42 19.91
C CYS A 183 0.22 8.40 19.10
N ARG A 184 -0.94 8.73 19.63
CA ARG A 184 -1.91 9.70 19.09
C ARG A 184 -1.48 11.15 19.37
N VAL A 185 -1.25 12.05 18.42
CA VAL A 185 -1.03 13.49 18.72
C VAL A 185 -1.81 14.30 17.70
N LYS A 186 -2.69 15.22 18.16
CA LYS A 186 -3.55 16.06 17.31
C LYS A 186 -4.24 15.29 16.18
N ASN A 187 -4.96 14.21 16.51
CA ASN A 187 -5.68 13.32 15.56
C ASN A 187 -4.84 12.51 14.58
N PHE A 188 -3.52 12.43 14.77
CA PHE A 188 -2.64 11.56 13.98
C PHE A 188 -2.03 10.46 14.83
N GLU A 189 -1.80 9.28 14.26
CA GLU A 189 -0.97 8.26 14.88
C GLU A 189 0.48 8.41 14.43
N TRP A 190 1.37 8.56 15.40
CA TRP A 190 2.79 8.73 15.19
C TRP A 190 3.56 7.54 15.71
N SER A 191 4.63 7.14 15.04
CA SER A 191 5.59 6.18 15.56
C SER A 191 7.00 6.59 15.16
N MET A 192 8.01 6.15 15.91
CA MET A 192 9.38 6.24 15.44
C MET A 192 9.77 4.97 14.68
N LEU A 193 10.59 5.16 13.67
CA LEU A 193 11.18 4.13 12.85
C LEU A 193 12.69 4.28 12.89
N ILE A 194 13.39 3.21 13.26
CA ILE A 194 14.85 3.11 13.16
C ILE A 194 15.18 2.15 12.04
N LYS A 195 16.19 2.50 11.25
CA LYS A 195 16.78 1.61 10.25
C LYS A 195 18.28 1.63 10.39
N ILE A 196 18.92 0.46 10.29
CA ILE A 196 20.35 0.42 9.98
C ILE A 196 20.48 0.19 8.49
N SER A 197 21.01 1.18 7.77
CA SER A 197 21.49 0.96 6.42
C SER A 197 22.87 0.31 6.54
N ASN A 198 22.92 -0.97 6.20
CA ASN A 198 24.16 -1.57 5.72
C ASN A 198 24.34 -1.10 4.28
N ASP A 199 25.56 -0.77 3.89
CA ASP A 199 25.85 -0.29 2.53
C ASP A 199 25.21 -1.19 1.47
N CYS A 200 24.74 -0.49 0.44
CA CYS A 200 23.92 -0.85 -0.70
C CYS A 200 24.05 -2.30 -1.21
N GLU A 201 22.93 -2.80 -1.73
CA GLU A 201 22.82 -3.98 -2.62
C GLU A 201 23.58 -3.82 -3.96
N GLU A 202 24.49 -2.84 -4.09
CA GLU A 202 25.32 -2.60 -5.26
C GLU A 202 26.80 -2.79 -4.89
N GLU A 203 27.44 -3.77 -5.54
CA GLU A 203 28.70 -4.40 -5.13
C GLU A 203 29.98 -3.53 -5.13
N GLU A 204 29.89 -2.21 -5.33
CA GLU A 204 31.07 -1.40 -5.69
C GLU A 204 31.59 -0.38 -4.64
N GLU A 205 30.93 -0.18 -3.49
CA GLU A 205 31.48 0.71 -2.44
C GLU A 205 31.49 0.05 -1.05
N LYS A 206 32.48 -0.81 -0.80
CA LYS A 206 32.63 -1.57 0.47
C LYS A 206 33.34 -0.81 1.62
N GLU A 207 33.48 0.51 1.54
CA GLU A 207 34.31 1.28 2.49
C GLU A 207 33.56 2.36 3.29
N LYS A 208 32.21 2.38 3.34
CA LYS A 208 31.49 3.34 4.18
C LYS A 208 30.93 2.63 5.44
N GLY A 209 30.97 3.32 6.58
CA GLY A 209 30.49 2.77 7.85
C GLY A 209 28.97 2.54 7.85
N LYS A 210 28.46 1.75 8.79
CA LYS A 210 27.01 1.59 9.01
C LYS A 210 26.38 2.90 9.45
N ARG A 211 25.13 3.12 9.05
CA ARG A 211 24.38 4.33 9.43
C ARG A 211 23.10 3.97 10.15
N ILE A 212 22.83 4.66 11.25
CA ILE A 212 21.54 4.64 11.93
C ILE A 212 20.68 5.73 11.30
N GLY A 213 19.63 5.33 10.59
CA GLY A 213 18.53 6.18 10.18
C GLY A 213 17.48 6.26 11.29
N PHE A 214 16.99 7.47 11.59
CA PHE A 214 15.99 7.72 12.62
C PHE A 214 14.88 8.62 12.07
N TYR A 215 13.66 8.07 12.02
CA TYR A 215 12.52 8.67 11.34
C TYR A 215 11.28 8.74 12.22
N LEU A 216 10.44 9.71 11.94
CA LEU A 216 9.08 9.87 12.42
C LEU A 216 8.14 9.40 11.30
N GLN A 217 7.23 8.49 11.63
CA GLN A 217 6.18 8.00 10.75
C GLN A 217 4.83 8.56 11.21
N CYS A 218 4.02 9.00 10.24
CA CYS A 218 2.67 9.51 10.46
C CYS A 218 1.65 8.66 9.71
N ASN A 219 0.63 8.18 10.42
CA ASN A 219 -0.52 7.48 9.88
C ASN A 219 -1.81 8.25 10.20
N SER A 220 -2.70 8.34 9.21
CA SER A 220 -4.02 8.95 9.38
C SER A 220 -4.95 7.98 10.11
N MET A 221 -5.69 8.47 11.11
CA MET A 221 -6.67 7.62 11.80
C MET A 221 -7.95 7.39 11.00
N ASP A 222 -8.28 8.30 10.10
CA ASP A 222 -9.51 8.22 9.31
C ASP A 222 -9.34 7.34 8.05
N GLY A 223 -8.19 6.67 7.89
CA GLY A 223 -7.84 5.93 6.66
C GLY A 223 -7.77 6.81 5.40
N LEU A 224 -7.85 8.13 5.56
CA LEU A 224 -7.75 9.09 4.47
C LEU A 224 -6.34 9.05 3.89
N SER A 225 -6.22 8.59 2.64
CA SER A 225 -4.96 8.54 1.88
C SER A 225 -4.32 9.92 1.61
N ARG A 226 -5.04 11.00 1.93
CA ARG A 226 -4.57 12.39 1.82
C ARG A 226 -4.89 13.15 3.09
N PHE A 227 -3.84 13.47 3.84
CA PHE A 227 -3.86 14.39 4.96
C PHE A 227 -2.65 15.32 4.84
N SER A 228 -2.68 16.47 5.51
CA SER A 228 -1.48 17.30 5.59
C SER A 228 -1.25 17.81 7.00
N THR A 229 -0.04 17.62 7.52
CA THR A 229 0.33 18.09 8.86
C THR A 229 1.79 18.52 8.92
N ASN A 230 2.05 19.57 9.70
CA ASN A 230 3.38 20.04 10.04
C ASN A 230 3.66 19.69 11.50
N VAL A 231 4.83 19.13 11.76
CA VAL A 231 5.20 18.68 13.10
C VAL A 231 6.65 19.04 13.40
N ASN A 232 6.89 19.52 14.62
CA ASN A 232 8.25 19.71 15.10
C ASN A 232 8.62 18.48 15.90
N ALA A 233 9.72 17.84 15.53
CA ALA A 233 10.17 16.63 16.20
C ALA A 233 11.62 16.73 16.64
N GLN A 234 11.89 16.21 17.83
CA GLN A 234 13.21 16.09 18.43
C GLN A 234 13.56 14.60 18.56
N PHE A 235 14.63 14.22 17.89
CA PHE A 235 15.18 12.87 17.85
C PHE A 235 16.41 12.82 18.74
N THR A 236 16.41 11.92 19.72
CA THR A 236 17.47 11.83 20.73
C THR A 236 17.98 10.39 20.83
N LEU A 237 19.29 10.20 20.73
CA LEU A 237 19.98 8.98 21.14
C LEU A 237 20.52 9.20 22.55
N LEU A 238 20.02 8.42 23.51
CA LEU A 238 20.33 8.60 24.92
C LEU A 238 21.68 8.00 25.26
N ASP A 239 22.48 8.74 26.01
CA ASP A 239 23.73 8.25 26.60
C ASP A 239 23.39 7.35 27.80
N SER A 240 23.91 6.12 27.78
CA SER A 240 23.68 5.11 28.84
C SER A 240 24.31 5.46 30.19
N LYS A 241 25.22 6.44 30.24
CA LYS A 241 26.01 6.81 31.42
C LYS A 241 25.74 8.23 31.91
N ASN A 242 25.46 9.17 31.00
CA ASN A 242 25.27 10.58 31.35
C ASN A 242 24.32 11.31 30.40
N GLN A 243 23.12 11.63 30.89
CA GLN A 243 22.06 12.33 30.14
C GLN A 243 22.49 13.68 29.53
N ASN A 244 23.56 14.31 30.02
CA ASN A 244 24.06 15.57 29.45
C ASN A 244 24.79 15.40 28.09
N ASN A 245 25.07 14.15 27.68
CA ASN A 245 25.76 13.83 26.44
C ASN A 245 24.83 13.24 25.37
N ASP A 246 23.51 13.28 25.59
CA ASP A 246 22.51 12.82 24.65
C ASP A 246 22.68 13.48 23.27
N LEU A 247 22.74 12.67 22.21
CA LEU A 247 22.82 13.20 20.84
C LEU A 247 21.41 13.55 20.37
N THR A 248 21.16 14.84 20.19
CA THR A 248 19.84 15.36 19.81
C THR A 248 19.88 16.06 18.44
N LYS A 249 18.94 15.76 17.56
CA LYS A 249 18.64 16.55 16.35
C LYS A 249 17.15 16.93 16.32
N CYS A 250 16.85 18.16 15.93
CA CYS A 250 15.49 18.65 15.79
C CYS A 250 15.20 18.99 14.33
N GLY A 251 13.94 18.88 13.92
CA GLY A 251 13.51 19.30 12.60
C GLY A 251 12.02 19.58 12.54
N ASN A 252 11.63 20.25 11.47
CA ASN A 252 10.23 20.52 11.13
C ASN A 252 9.91 19.65 9.92
N PHE A 253 8.89 18.81 10.05
CA PHE A 253 8.55 17.79 9.07
C PHE A 253 7.14 18.02 8.56
N TYR A 254 6.96 17.87 7.25
CA TYR A 254 5.68 18.05 6.58
C TYR A 254 5.23 16.73 5.95
N PHE A 255 4.10 16.20 6.41
CA PHE A 255 3.53 14.96 5.90
C PHE A 255 2.31 15.30 5.04
N ASP A 256 2.24 14.80 3.80
CA ASP A 256 1.14 14.97 2.83
C ASP A 256 0.49 13.65 2.39
N LYS A 257 1.03 12.53 2.88
CA LYS A 257 0.59 11.14 2.70
C LYS A 257 1.31 10.26 3.73
N GLU A 258 0.88 9.01 3.87
CA GLU A 258 1.53 8.01 4.72
C GLU A 258 2.98 7.77 4.28
N LYS A 259 3.90 8.35 5.05
CA LYS A 259 5.34 8.32 4.83
C LYS A 259 6.05 8.49 6.16
N TYR A 260 7.35 8.18 6.16
CA TYR A 260 8.27 8.52 7.24
C TYR A 260 9.19 9.66 6.79
N GLN A 261 9.56 10.55 7.71
CA GLN A 261 10.56 11.60 7.50
C GLN A 261 11.50 11.67 8.69
N GLY A 262 12.76 12.04 8.45
CA GLY A 262 13.76 12.10 9.51
C GLY A 262 15.16 12.21 8.94
N PHE A 263 16.10 11.56 9.60
CA PHE A 263 17.52 11.63 9.26
C PHE A 263 18.01 10.26 8.78
N ASP A 264 18.42 10.17 7.51
CA ASP A 264 19.00 8.95 6.94
C ASP A 264 20.36 8.59 7.56
N SER A 265 21.14 9.61 7.94
CA SER A 265 22.38 9.48 8.70
C SER A 265 22.24 10.23 10.03
N PHE A 266 21.51 9.64 10.97
CA PHE A 266 21.40 10.19 12.31
C PHE A 266 22.73 10.01 13.07
N PHE A 267 23.31 8.81 12.98
CA PHE A 267 24.62 8.45 13.55
C PHE A 267 25.36 7.49 12.60
N GLU A 268 26.67 7.68 12.43
CA GLU A 268 27.52 6.80 11.62
C GLU A 268 28.48 6.04 12.54
N PHE A 269 28.63 4.74 12.31
CA PHE A 269 29.52 3.87 13.08
C PHE A 269 30.06 2.74 12.22
N GLU A 270 31.32 2.37 12.41
CA GLU A 270 31.91 1.19 11.77
C GLU A 270 31.78 -0.02 12.69
N ASN A 271 32.02 0.19 13.99
CA ASN A 271 31.98 -0.82 15.03
C ASN A 271 31.12 -0.36 16.22
N LEU A 272 30.64 -1.30 17.04
CA LEU A 272 29.86 -0.99 18.24
C LEU A 272 30.64 -0.12 19.27
N GLU A 273 31.96 -0.09 19.16
CA GLU A 273 32.82 0.75 19.99
C GLU A 273 32.65 2.24 19.70
N ASP A 274 32.28 2.60 18.46
CA ASP A 274 32.04 3.99 18.05
C ASP A 274 30.77 4.56 18.69
N LEU A 275 29.82 3.68 19.03
CA LEU A 275 28.63 4.05 19.82
C LEU A 275 28.98 4.35 21.28
N SER A 276 30.23 4.11 21.71
CA SER A 276 30.84 4.57 22.97
C SER A 276 29.88 4.55 24.17
N SER A 277 29.36 5.71 24.59
CA SER A 277 28.48 5.88 25.74
C SER A 277 27.00 5.70 25.42
N TYR A 278 26.60 5.65 24.16
CA TYR A 278 25.22 5.41 23.71
C TYR A 278 24.84 3.92 23.71
N PHE A 279 25.83 3.02 23.61
CA PHE A 279 25.62 1.57 23.66
C PHE A 279 25.81 1.01 25.08
N ASN A 280 24.74 0.48 25.65
CA ASN A 280 24.79 -0.25 26.90
C ASN A 280 25.28 -1.68 26.64
N ARG A 281 26.52 -1.96 27.04
CA ARG A 281 27.17 -3.27 26.87
C ARG A 281 26.61 -4.37 27.76
N GLU A 282 26.11 -4.03 28.95
CA GLU A 282 25.58 -5.02 29.89
C GLU A 282 24.25 -5.59 29.38
N ASP A 283 23.43 -4.74 28.78
CA ASP A 283 22.10 -5.10 28.26
C ASP A 283 22.07 -5.32 26.74
N ASP A 284 23.22 -5.22 26.05
CA ASP A 284 23.36 -5.19 24.59
C ASP A 284 22.27 -4.31 23.94
N SER A 285 22.19 -3.05 24.34
CA SER A 285 21.08 -2.19 23.94
C SER A 285 21.44 -0.74 23.68
N ILE A 286 20.60 -0.09 22.87
CA ILE A 286 20.57 1.38 22.75
C ILE A 286 19.20 1.90 23.14
N THR A 287 19.14 3.13 23.63
CA THR A 287 17.88 3.81 23.95
C THR A 287 17.73 5.07 23.12
N ILE A 288 16.59 5.20 22.47
CA ILE A 288 16.24 6.38 21.68
C ILE A 288 14.95 6.99 22.20
N LYS A 289 14.84 8.30 22.02
CA LYS A 289 13.71 9.10 22.48
C LYS A 289 13.29 10.05 21.37
N LEU A 290 11.99 10.13 21.14
CA LEU A 290 11.35 11.00 20.17
C LEU A 290 10.36 11.90 20.90
N THR A 291 10.50 13.21 20.76
CA THR A 291 9.53 14.19 21.26
C THR A 291 8.87 14.90 20.09
N ILE A 292 7.54 14.85 20.04
CA ILE A 292 6.67 15.39 18.98
C ILE A 292 5.95 16.61 19.55
N LYS A 293 5.90 17.73 18.81
CA LYS A 293 5.26 18.99 19.20
C LYS A 293 4.44 19.60 18.05
#